data_AF-A0A7W4V1K7-F1
#
_entry.id   AF-A0A7W4V1K7-F1
#
_cell.length_a   1.000
_cell.length_b   1.000
_cell.length_c   1.000
_cell.angle_alpha   90.00
_cell.angle_beta   90.00
_cell.angle_gamma   90.00
#
_symmetry.space_group_name_H-M   'P 1'
#
loop_
_entity.id
_entity.type
_entity.pdbx_description
1 polymer ?
#
loop_
_entity_poly.entity_id
_entity_poly.type
_entity_poly.pdbx_seq_one_letter_code
_entity_poly.pdbx_strand_id
1 'polypeptide(L)'
;MRIQSTIAKSATIIGAAAVSLGATAFVGATNFSLGYFLGTVLMLSAVIFCVRTFRGIDEHIEPARAWWRMTSRPLAGYLLGALFLAEVSWIAAGYVEPQGGVALVTGLVVNSVLSVAYLHSSLRLSRNARKAAA
;
A
#
# COMPACT_ATOMS: atom_id res chain seq x y z
N MET A 1 13.39 10.54 9.79
CA MET A 1 13.75 9.14 10.14
C MET A 1 13.70 8.28 8.88
N ARG A 2 14.75 7.50 8.57
CA ARG A 2 14.81 6.68 7.34
C ARG A 2 15.22 5.25 7.68
N ILE A 3 14.47 4.28 7.18
CA ILE A 3 14.62 2.87 7.56
C ILE A 3 15.18 2.11 6.36
N GLN A 4 16.41 1.59 6.49
CA GLN A 4 17.07 0.77 5.47
C GLN A 4 17.06 -0.72 5.83
N SER A 5 17.19 -1.06 7.12
CA SER A 5 17.18 -2.43 7.62
C SER A 5 15.91 -3.19 7.22
N THR A 6 16.08 -4.39 6.65
CA THR A 6 14.98 -5.27 6.25
C THR A 6 14.11 -5.65 7.45
N ILE A 7 14.72 -5.91 8.60
CA ILE A 7 14.00 -6.26 9.84
C ILE A 7 13.13 -5.10 10.31
N ALA A 8 13.67 -3.88 10.30
CA ALA A 8 12.90 -2.71 10.72
C ALA A 8 11.73 -2.41 9.75
N LYS A 9 11.91 -2.68 8.44
CA LYS A 9 10.83 -2.55 7.45
C LYS A 9 9.72 -3.57 7.69
N SER A 10 10.07 -4.85 7.83
CA SER A 10 9.08 -5.90 8.07
C SER A 10 8.37 -5.69 9.40
N ALA A 11 9.08 -5.34 10.48
CA ALA A 11 8.48 -5.02 11.77
C ALA A 11 7.51 -3.85 11.69
N THR A 12 7.83 -2.79 10.94
CA THR A 12 6.92 -1.65 10.73
C THR A 12 5.66 -2.06 9.97
N ILE A 13 5.80 -2.87 8.91
CA ILE A 13 4.65 -3.37 8.13
C ILE A 13 3.76 -4.24 9.02
N ILE A 14 4.35 -5.20 9.74
CA ILE A 14 3.62 -6.13 10.62
C ILE A 14 2.92 -5.35 11.74
N GLY A 15 3.62 -4.41 12.39
CA GLY A 15 3.05 -3.57 13.44
C GLY A 15 1.89 -2.72 12.94
N ALA A 16 2.04 -2.08 11.77
CA ALA A 16 0.96 -1.30 11.16
C ALA A 16 -0.25 -2.17 10.78
N ALA A 17 -0.02 -3.37 10.25
CA ALA A 17 -1.08 -4.31 9.94
C ALA A 17 -1.83 -4.76 11.21
N ALA A 18 -1.10 -5.10 12.27
CA ALA A 18 -1.67 -5.47 13.56
C ALA A 18 -2.51 -4.34 14.17
N VAL A 19 -2.03 -3.10 14.13
CA VAL A 19 -2.77 -1.91 14.61
C VAL A 19 -4.03 -1.68 13.79
N SER A 20 -3.94 -1.78 12.46
CA SER A 20 -5.10 -1.58 11.57
C SER A 20 -6.15 -2.66 11.77
N LEU A 21 -5.73 -3.92 11.90
CA LEU A 21 -6.62 -5.04 12.21
C LEU A 21 -7.25 -4.91 13.60
N GLY A 22 -6.46 -4.56 14.62
CA GLY A 22 -6.95 -4.34 15.98
C GLY A 22 -7.98 -3.22 16.05
N ALA A 23 -7.72 -2.08 15.39
CA ALA A 23 -8.67 -0.97 15.30
C ALA A 23 -9.95 -1.37 14.56
N THR A 24 -9.83 -2.12 13.46
CA THR A 24 -10.97 -2.65 12.70
C THR A 24 -11.81 -3.58 13.55
N ALA A 25 -11.20 -4.53 14.26
CA ALA A 25 -11.90 -5.49 15.10
C ALA A 25 -12.58 -4.81 16.30
N PHE A 26 -11.86 -3.88 16.95
CA PHE A 26 -12.36 -3.19 18.14
C PHE A 26 -13.58 -2.31 17.85
N VAL A 27 -13.47 -1.44 16.83
CA VAL A 27 -14.60 -0.58 16.44
C VAL A 27 -15.65 -1.37 15.66
N GLY A 28 -15.21 -2.34 14.86
CA GLY A 28 -16.09 -3.20 14.06
C GLY A 28 -17.01 -4.10 14.89
N ALA A 29 -16.63 -4.40 16.14
CA ALA A 29 -17.48 -5.11 17.08
C ALA A 29 -18.78 -4.36 17.42
N THR A 30 -18.80 -3.02 17.28
CA THR A 30 -20.01 -2.19 17.50
C THR A 30 -20.56 -1.63 16.20
N ASN A 31 -19.70 -1.25 15.25
CA ASN A 31 -20.09 -0.75 13.94
C ASN A 31 -19.06 -1.20 12.89
N PHE A 32 -19.40 -2.26 12.15
CA PHE A 32 -18.51 -2.84 11.15
C PHE A 32 -18.05 -1.82 10.09
N SER A 33 -18.97 -1.01 9.56
CA SER A 33 -18.65 -0.03 8.51
C SER A 33 -17.66 1.01 9.00
N LEU A 34 -17.84 1.53 10.21
CA LEU A 34 -16.92 2.49 10.82
C LEU A 34 -15.56 1.84 11.14
N GLY A 35 -15.56 0.63 11.69
CA GLY A 35 -14.33 -0.11 11.98
C GLY A 35 -13.51 -0.37 10.73
N TYR A 36 -14.15 -0.84 9.66
CA TYR A 36 -13.49 -1.06 8.37
C TYR A 36 -12.92 0.23 7.77
N PHE A 37 -13.69 1.32 7.82
CA PHE A 37 -13.24 2.62 7.33
C PHE A 37 -12.00 3.10 8.09
N LEU A 38 -12.02 3.08 9.43
CA LEU A 38 -10.89 3.49 10.26
C LEU A 38 -9.66 2.59 10.05
N GLY A 39 -9.86 1.28 9.98
CA GLY A 39 -8.80 0.34 9.65
C GLY A 39 -8.14 0.64 8.31
N THR A 40 -8.94 0.97 7.31
CA THR A 40 -8.45 1.33 5.97
C THR A 40 -7.66 2.64 6.02
N VAL A 41 -8.14 3.65 6.74
CA VAL A 41 -7.41 4.93 6.93
C VAL A 41 -6.07 4.72 7.64
N LEU A 42 -6.03 3.87 8.66
CA LEU A 42 -4.79 3.51 9.37
C LEU A 42 -3.82 2.79 8.44
N MET A 43 -4.30 1.81 7.67
CA MET A 43 -3.48 1.08 6.70
C MET A 43 -2.92 2.01 5.62
N LEU A 44 -3.75 2.91 5.06
CA LEU A 44 -3.31 3.92 4.10
C LEU A 44 -2.25 4.84 4.67
N SER A 45 -2.45 5.32 5.90
CA SER A 45 -1.49 6.17 6.60
C SER A 45 -0.16 5.45 6.79
N ALA A 46 -0.21 4.16 7.14
CA ALA A 46 0.97 3.32 7.25
C ALA A 46 1.66 3.08 5.91
N VAL A 47 0.91 2.85 4.82
CA VAL A 47 1.47 2.73 3.47
C VAL A 47 2.19 4.02 3.07
N ILE A 48 1.56 5.18 3.28
CA ILE A 48 2.18 6.48 3.01
C ILE A 48 3.46 6.64 3.84
N PHE A 49 3.40 6.31 5.14
CA PHE A 49 4.57 6.34 6.02
C PHE A 49 5.70 5.44 5.49
N CYS A 50 5.40 4.18 5.14
CA CYS A 50 6.37 3.22 4.62
C CYS A 50 6.99 3.71 3.31
N VAL A 51 6.17 4.19 2.36
CA VAL A 51 6.63 4.72 1.07
C VAL A 51 7.61 5.88 1.25
N ARG A 52 7.45 6.71 2.28
CA ARG A 52 8.28 7.90 2.50
C ARG A 52 9.50 7.65 3.37
N THR A 53 9.43 6.71 4.30
CA THR A 53 10.51 6.40 5.24
C THR A 53 11.42 5.27 4.75
N PHE A 54 10.90 4.31 3.98
CA PHE A 54 11.69 3.18 3.51
C PHE A 54 12.55 3.57 2.32
N ARG A 55 13.84 3.22 2.40
CA ARG A 55 14.82 3.48 1.35
C ARG A 55 15.45 2.20 0.82
N GLY A 56 15.74 2.17 -0.48
CA GLY A 56 16.59 1.15 -1.06
C GLY A 56 18.02 1.25 -0.53
N ILE A 57 18.79 0.16 -0.64
CA ILE A 57 20.22 0.16 -0.30
C ILE A 57 20.96 1.12 -1.23
N ASP A 58 20.61 1.12 -2.52
CA ASP A 58 21.27 1.92 -3.56
C ASP A 58 20.56 3.25 -3.85
N GLU A 59 19.62 3.67 -3.00
CA GLU A 59 18.84 4.88 -3.25
C GLU A 59 19.46 6.08 -2.53
N HIS A 60 19.85 7.11 -3.29
CA HIS A 60 20.33 8.37 -2.72
C HIS A 60 19.34 8.93 -1.69
N ILE A 61 19.90 9.31 -0.54
CA ILE A 61 19.15 9.85 0.58
C ILE A 61 18.60 11.23 0.19
N GLU A 62 19.37 12.07 -0.48
CA GLU A 62 18.90 13.33 -1.04
C GLU A 62 19.07 13.33 -2.55
N PRO A 63 18.10 13.85 -3.32
CA PRO A 63 16.91 14.63 -2.92
C PRO A 63 15.70 13.80 -2.40
N ALA A 64 14.66 14.50 -1.92
CA ALA A 64 13.41 13.87 -1.52
C ALA A 64 12.81 13.01 -2.65
N ARG A 65 12.18 11.89 -2.28
CA ARG A 65 11.58 10.99 -3.27
C ARG A 65 10.40 11.71 -3.93
N ALA A 66 10.36 11.72 -5.26
CA ALA A 66 9.22 12.27 -5.98
C ALA A 66 7.91 11.57 -5.57
N TRP A 67 6.82 12.32 -5.45
CA TRP A 67 5.53 11.83 -4.94
C TRP A 67 4.93 10.67 -5.75
N TRP A 68 5.29 10.55 -7.03
CA TRP A 68 4.86 9.45 -7.89
C TRP A 68 5.58 8.13 -7.61
N ARG A 69 6.72 8.14 -6.91
CA ARG A 69 7.58 6.97 -6.71
C ARG A 69 7.21 6.30 -5.39
N MET A 70 6.50 5.18 -5.48
CA MET A 70 6.06 4.39 -4.32
C MET A 70 7.18 3.47 -3.81
N THR A 71 8.04 2.96 -4.69
CA THR A 71 9.11 2.01 -4.33
C THR A 71 10.47 2.41 -4.91
N SER A 72 11.54 1.83 -4.40
CA SER A 72 12.87 1.94 -5.01
C SER A 72 13.06 0.95 -6.17
N ARG A 73 12.43 -0.22 -6.11
CA ARG A 73 12.58 -1.35 -7.06
C ARG A 73 11.33 -1.53 -7.93
N PRO A 74 11.45 -1.58 -9.27
CA PRO A 74 10.30 -1.76 -10.16
C PRO A 74 9.54 -3.06 -9.91
N LEU A 75 10.25 -4.17 -9.69
CA LEU A 75 9.62 -5.48 -9.44
C LEU A 75 8.69 -5.45 -8.23
N ALA A 76 9.14 -4.85 -7.12
CA ALA A 76 8.33 -4.73 -5.91
C ALA A 76 7.03 -3.95 -6.14
N GLY A 77 7.07 -2.89 -6.96
CA GLY A 77 5.85 -2.14 -7.27
C GLY A 77 4.92 -2.86 -8.25
N TYR A 78 5.43 -3.73 -9.15
CA TYR A 78 4.54 -4.59 -9.95
C TYR A 78 3.85 -5.63 -9.07
N LEU A 79 4.59 -6.26 -8.14
CA LEU A 79 4.02 -7.24 -7.21
C LEU A 79 2.95 -6.62 -6.31
N LEU A 80 3.23 -5.46 -5.72
CA LEU A 80 2.25 -4.75 -4.89
C LEU A 80 1.07 -4.24 -5.72
N GLY A 81 1.32 -3.70 -6.91
CA GLY A 81 0.28 -3.26 -7.84
C GLY A 81 -0.67 -4.40 -8.25
N ALA A 82 -0.11 -5.57 -8.55
CA ALA A 82 -0.85 -6.78 -8.88
C ALA A 82 -1.61 -7.34 -7.67
N LEU A 83 -1.02 -7.30 -6.47
CA LEU A 83 -1.68 -7.71 -5.23
C LEU A 83 -2.94 -6.88 -4.99
N PHE A 84 -2.84 -5.55 -5.03
CA PHE A 84 -4.00 -4.68 -4.85
C PHE A 84 -5.04 -4.85 -5.97
N LEU A 85 -4.60 -5.11 -7.21
CA LEU A 85 -5.52 -5.40 -8.31
C LEU A 85 -6.27 -6.72 -8.10
N ALA A 86 -5.60 -7.74 -7.57
CA ALA A 86 -6.22 -9.01 -7.21
C ALA A 86 -7.25 -8.81 -6.10
N GLU A 87 -6.95 -7.99 -5.08
CA GLU A 87 -7.94 -7.64 -4.05
C GLU A 87 -9.17 -6.93 -4.62
N VAL A 88 -8.99 -5.96 -5.52
CA VAL A 88 -10.11 -5.30 -6.21
C VAL A 88 -10.95 -6.31 -6.98
N SER A 89 -10.29 -7.21 -7.73
CA SER A 89 -10.96 -8.24 -8.53
C SER A 89 -11.72 -9.23 -7.65
N TRP A 90 -11.15 -9.59 -6.51
CA TRP A 90 -11.76 -10.48 -5.52
C TRP A 90 -13.03 -9.89 -4.91
N ILE A 91 -12.99 -8.61 -4.53
CA ILE A 91 -14.15 -7.86 -4.02
C ILE A 91 -15.20 -7.70 -5.12
N ALA A 92 -14.80 -7.31 -6.34
CA ALA A 92 -15.71 -7.07 -7.45
C ALA A 92 -16.42 -8.35 -7.93
N ALA A 93 -15.75 -9.51 -7.82
CA ALA A 93 -16.33 -10.81 -8.14
C ALA A 93 -17.27 -11.35 -7.04
N GLY A 94 -17.38 -10.66 -5.89
CA GLY A 94 -18.28 -11.07 -4.80
C GLY A 94 -17.75 -12.25 -3.97
N TYR A 95 -16.46 -12.59 -4.05
CA TYR A 95 -15.85 -13.64 -3.21
C TYR A 95 -15.72 -13.23 -1.74
N VAL A 96 -15.89 -11.94 -1.43
CA VAL A 96 -16.08 -11.42 -0.08
C VAL A 96 -17.34 -10.58 -0.10
N GLU A 97 -18.31 -10.94 0.73
CA GLU A 97 -19.51 -10.16 0.92
C GLU A 97 -19.19 -8.98 1.86
N PRO A 98 -19.17 -7.73 1.36
CA PRO A 98 -18.92 -6.58 2.20
C PRO A 98 -20.14 -6.36 3.09
N GLN A 99 -19.93 -6.23 4.41
CA GLN A 99 -21.03 -6.03 5.38
C GLN A 99 -21.55 -4.56 5.36
N GLY A 100 -21.69 -3.98 4.18
CA GLY A 100 -22.20 -2.62 3.96
C GLY A 100 -21.58 -1.91 2.76
N GLY A 101 -22.34 -0.98 2.17
CA GLY A 101 -21.90 -0.19 1.01
C GLY A 101 -20.66 0.66 1.27
N VAL A 102 -20.48 1.17 2.49
CA VAL A 102 -19.28 1.95 2.87
C VAL A 102 -18.03 1.08 2.80
N ALA A 103 -18.08 -0.15 3.33
CA ALA A 103 -16.95 -1.06 3.29
C ALA A 103 -16.60 -1.48 1.85
N LEU A 104 -17.62 -1.76 1.03
CA LEU A 104 -17.46 -2.05 -0.39
C LEU A 104 -16.75 -0.91 -1.14
N VAL A 105 -17.31 0.30 -1.07
CA VAL A 105 -16.77 1.46 -1.79
C VAL A 105 -15.36 1.79 -1.30
N THR A 106 -15.13 1.74 0.01
CA THR A 106 -13.83 2.01 0.62
C THR A 106 -12.78 1.02 0.13
N GLY A 107 -13.06 -0.28 0.19
CA GLY A 107 -12.14 -1.33 -0.27
C GLY A 107 -11.82 -1.21 -1.76
N LEU A 108 -12.83 -1.03 -2.61
CA LEU A 108 -12.65 -0.89 -4.06
C LEU A 108 -11.83 0.35 -4.42
N VAL A 109 -12.18 1.51 -3.88
CA VAL A 109 -11.51 2.77 -4.21
C VAL A 109 -10.06 2.75 -3.74
N VAL A 110 -9.82 2.36 -2.49
CA VAL A 110 -8.49 2.38 -1.90
C VAL A 110 -7.55 1.42 -2.61
N ASN A 111 -7.97 0.18 -2.84
CA ASN A 111 -7.14 -0.81 -3.52
C ASN A 111 -6.92 -0.47 -4.99
N SER A 112 -7.91 0.12 -5.67
CA SER A 112 -7.74 0.61 -7.05
C SER A 112 -6.69 1.73 -7.12
N VAL A 113 -6.77 2.71 -6.21
CA VAL A 113 -5.81 3.82 -6.15
C VAL A 113 -4.41 3.30 -5.84
N LEU A 114 -4.26 2.40 -4.87
CA LEU A 114 -2.97 1.80 -4.53
C LEU A 114 -2.40 1.00 -5.72
N SER A 115 -3.22 0.17 -6.36
CA SER A 115 -2.82 -0.61 -7.53
C SER A 115 -2.25 0.31 -8.63
N VAL A 116 -3.02 1.33 -9.03
CA VAL A 116 -2.60 2.28 -10.07
C VAL A 116 -1.34 3.02 -9.66
N ALA A 117 -1.23 3.46 -8.41
CA ALA A 117 -0.07 4.20 -7.94
C ALA A 117 1.22 3.36 -7.95
N TYR A 118 1.15 2.10 -7.53
CA TYR A 118 2.28 1.17 -7.55
C TYR A 118 2.68 0.76 -8.97
N LEU A 119 1.70 0.45 -9.84
CA LEU A 119 1.94 0.15 -11.25
C LEU A 119 2.55 1.34 -12.00
N HIS A 120 1.99 2.54 -11.81
CA HIS A 120 2.51 3.77 -12.41
C HIS A 120 3.94 4.08 -11.95
N SER A 121 4.22 3.92 -10.65
CA SER A 121 5.57 4.03 -10.09
C SER A 121 6.54 3.06 -10.79
N SER A 122 6.17 1.78 -10.89
CA SER A 122 7.02 0.75 -11.50
C SER A 122 7.25 0.95 -12.99
N LEU A 123 6.23 1.35 -13.75
CA LEU A 123 6.35 1.65 -15.17
C LEU A 123 7.36 2.78 -15.41
N ARG A 124 7.31 3.85 -14.62
CA ARG A 124 8.27 4.96 -14.72
C ARG A 124 9.69 4.50 -14.37
N LEU A 125 9.86 3.71 -13.31
CA LEU A 125 11.18 3.20 -12.93
C LEU A 125 11.77 2.26 -13.99
N SER A 126 10.97 1.33 -14.53
CA SER A 126 11.40 0.43 -15.61
C SER A 126 11.74 1.19 -16.90
N ARG A 127 11.01 2.26 -17.22
CA ARG A 127 11.32 3.12 -18.39
C ARG A 127 12.65 3.85 -18.18
N ASN A 128 12.87 4.42 -17.01
CA ASN A 128 14.11 5.13 -16.70
C ASN A 128 15.33 4.19 -16.69
N ALA A 129 15.19 2.98 -16.11
CA ALA A 129 16.24 1.98 -16.11
C ALA A 129 16.60 1.51 -17.53
N ARG A 130 15.59 1.29 -18.40
CA ARG A 130 15.83 0.95 -19.81
C ARG A 130 16.54 2.06 -20.58
N LYS A 131 16.17 3.32 -20.36
CA LYS A 131 16.84 4.47 -20.98
C LYS A 131 18.29 4.64 -20.54
N ALA A 132 18.65 4.23 -19.33
CA ALA A 132 20.02 4.32 -18.83
C ALA A 132 20.94 3.20 -19.35
N ALA A 133 20.36 2.13 -19.91
CA ALA A 133 21.09 0.98 -20.46
C ALA A 133 21.24 1.02 -22.00
N ALA A 134 20.63 2.00 -22.65
CA ALA A 134 20.71 2.25 -24.09
C ALA A 134 21.67 3.41 -24.35
#